data_AF-E9ADU0-F1
#
_entry.id   AF-E9ADU0-F1
#
_cell.length_a   1.000
_cell.length_b   1.000
_cell.length_c   1.000
_cell.angle_alpha   90.00
_cell.angle_beta   90.00
_cell.angle_gamma   90.00
#
_symmetry.space_group_name_H-M   'P 1'
#
loop_
_entity.id
_entity.type
_entity.pdbx_description
1 polymer ?
#
loop_
_entity_poly.entity_id
_entity_poly.type
_entity_poly.pdbx_seq_one_letter_code
_entity_poly.pdbx_strand_id
1 'polypeptide(L)'
;MDDPKQTLYIRGLPDKSSANEVRRALYLYCTQFGPVKAVLYSKSKEFYGQAFVVFTDVGTATTARRSLHDRMFYGRRIQAFYAHKQAFCVAPGERRRRDLAREKKRLRALQKKE
;
A
#
# COMPACT_ATOMS: atom_id res chain seq x y z
N MET A 1 7.42 18.87 8.35
CA MET A 1 6.57 18.27 9.39
C MET A 1 5.52 17.45 8.65
N ASP A 2 5.53 16.13 8.78
CA ASP A 2 4.56 15.28 8.10
C ASP A 2 3.20 15.37 8.80
N ASP A 3 2.17 15.86 8.10
CA ASP A 3 0.80 15.89 8.61
C ASP A 3 0.26 14.48 8.86
N PRO A 4 -0.37 14.21 10.01
CA PRO A 4 -1.00 12.93 10.31
C PRO A 4 -2.04 12.56 9.26
N LYS A 5 -1.91 11.36 8.68
CA LYS A 5 -2.80 10.85 7.63
C LYS A 5 -3.22 9.42 7.92
N GLN A 6 -4.39 9.05 7.42
CA GLN A 6 -4.94 7.69 7.49
C GLN A 6 -4.11 6.67 6.69
N THR A 7 -3.37 7.13 5.68
CA THR A 7 -2.52 6.27 4.84
C THR A 7 -1.08 6.30 5.34
N LEU A 8 -0.53 5.12 5.60
CA LEU A 8 0.88 4.92 5.88
C LEU A 8 1.60 4.39 4.64
N TYR A 9 2.80 4.93 4.41
CA TYR A 9 3.77 4.44 3.46
C TYR A 9 4.82 3.60 4.20
N ILE A 10 5.03 2.37 3.76
CA ILE A 10 6.00 1.44 4.33
C ILE A 10 7.10 1.19 3.31
N ARG A 11 8.35 1.37 3.73
CA ARG A 11 9.56 1.11 2.95
C ARG A 11 10.38 -0.01 3.58
N GLY A 12 11.11 -0.75 2.75
CA GLY A 12 12.09 -1.75 3.21
C GLY A 12 11.56 -3.18 3.26
N LEU A 13 10.44 -3.45 2.60
CA LEU A 13 9.85 -4.79 2.54
C LEU A 13 10.75 -5.79 1.79
N PRO A 14 10.71 -7.08 2.15
CA PRO A 14 11.49 -8.12 1.49
C PRO A 14 11.04 -8.31 0.03
N ASP A 15 12.00 -8.67 -0.82
CA ASP A 15 11.75 -8.92 -2.24
C ASP A 15 11.25 -10.34 -2.53
N LYS A 16 11.84 -11.35 -1.87
CA LYS A 16 11.64 -12.75 -2.21
C LYS A 16 10.20 -13.22 -1.93
N SER A 17 9.56 -12.70 -0.88
CA SER A 17 8.22 -13.10 -0.43
C SER A 17 7.12 -12.79 -1.45
N SER A 18 6.10 -13.62 -1.59
CA SER A 18 5.05 -13.39 -2.60
C SER A 18 4.22 -12.12 -2.31
N ALA A 19 3.70 -11.46 -3.35
CA ALA A 19 2.95 -10.21 -3.15
C ALA A 19 1.67 -10.39 -2.33
N ASN A 20 1.02 -11.55 -2.47
CA ASN A 20 -0.17 -11.88 -1.71
C ASN A 20 0.14 -12.16 -0.24
N GLU A 21 1.26 -12.85 0.03
CA GLU A 21 1.70 -13.14 1.40
C GLU A 21 2.08 -11.86 2.15
N VAL A 22 2.87 -10.97 1.53
CA VAL A 22 3.23 -9.67 2.14
C VAL A 22 1.98 -8.86 2.45
N ARG A 23 1.00 -8.82 1.55
CA ARG A 23 -0.28 -8.14 1.80
C ARG A 23 -1.05 -8.75 2.96
N ARG A 24 -1.13 -10.07 3.02
CA ARG A 24 -1.83 -10.80 4.10
C ARG A 24 -1.14 -10.58 5.44
N ALA A 25 0.19 -10.68 5.49
CA ALA A 25 0.97 -10.45 6.70
C ALA A 25 0.85 -9.00 7.21
N LEU A 26 0.96 -8.02 6.30
CA LEU A 26 0.74 -6.61 6.66
C LEU A 26 -0.68 -6.35 7.15
N TYR A 27 -1.70 -6.98 6.54
CA TYR A 27 -3.09 -6.85 6.97
C TYR A 27 -3.26 -7.40 8.40
N LEU A 28 -2.87 -8.67 8.62
CA LEU A 28 -2.98 -9.33 9.93
C LEU A 28 -2.25 -8.57 11.04
N TYR A 29 -1.10 -7.98 10.72
CA TYR A 29 -0.40 -7.16 11.68
C TYR A 29 -1.13 -5.84 11.94
N CYS A 30 -1.50 -5.11 10.90
CA CYS A 30 -2.14 -3.80 11.06
C CYS A 30 -3.51 -3.87 11.74
N THR A 31 -4.23 -4.99 11.62
CA THR A 31 -5.54 -5.18 12.27
C THR A 31 -5.50 -5.13 13.80
N GLN A 32 -4.32 -5.34 14.43
CA GLN A 32 -4.20 -5.22 15.89
C GLN A 32 -4.31 -3.77 16.39
N PHE A 33 -4.00 -2.79 15.54
CA PHE A 33 -4.05 -1.37 15.90
C PHE A 33 -5.40 -0.72 15.57
N GLY A 34 -6.17 -1.34 14.68
CA GLY A 34 -7.48 -0.84 14.29
C GLY A 34 -7.97 -1.37 12.94
N PRO A 35 -9.15 -0.92 12.50
CA PRO A 35 -9.76 -1.40 11.27
C PRO A 35 -8.98 -0.91 10.05
N VAL A 36 -8.47 -1.86 9.27
CA VAL A 36 -7.72 -1.61 8.02
C VAL A 36 -8.67 -1.64 6.83
N LYS A 37 -8.69 -0.56 6.06
CA LYS A 37 -9.54 -0.42 4.86
C LYS A 37 -8.93 -1.12 3.64
N ALA A 38 -7.62 -0.99 3.44
CA ALA A 38 -6.93 -1.66 2.34
C ALA A 38 -5.42 -1.74 2.57
N VAL A 39 -4.80 -2.78 2.02
CA VAL A 39 -3.35 -2.91 1.87
C VAL A 39 -3.03 -2.97 0.38
N LEU A 40 -2.17 -2.06 -0.07
CA LEU A 40 -1.69 -1.94 -1.44
C LEU A 40 -0.21 -2.29 -1.46
N TYR A 41 0.15 -3.35 -2.17
CA TYR A 41 1.53 -3.75 -2.42
C TYR A 41 1.60 -4.38 -3.80
N SER A 42 2.64 -4.04 -4.56
CA SER A 42 2.91 -4.57 -5.89
C SER A 42 4.42 -4.72 -6.08
N LYS A 43 4.83 -5.77 -6.79
CA LYS A 43 6.24 -6.02 -7.14
C LYS A 43 6.69 -5.34 -8.45
N SER A 44 5.95 -4.34 -8.92
CA SER A 44 6.35 -3.55 -10.09
C SER A 44 7.66 -2.79 -9.79
N LYS A 45 8.53 -2.59 -10.80
CA LYS A 45 9.81 -1.86 -10.64
C LYS A 45 9.69 -0.53 -9.87
N GLU A 46 8.58 0.18 -10.05
CA GLU A 46 8.31 1.48 -9.41
C GLU A 46 7.88 1.36 -7.92
N PHE A 47 7.18 0.29 -7.54
CA PHE A 47 6.62 0.08 -6.19
C PHE A 47 7.37 -0.99 -5.39
N TYR A 48 8.55 -1.32 -5.85
CA TYR A 48 9.32 -2.42 -5.30
C TYR A 48 9.81 -2.10 -3.87
N GLY A 49 9.55 -3.02 -2.93
CA GLY A 49 9.86 -2.82 -1.52
C GLY A 49 9.01 -1.76 -0.82
N GLN A 50 7.93 -1.31 -1.46
CA GLN A 50 7.03 -0.25 -0.99
C GLN A 50 5.61 -0.78 -0.82
N ALA A 51 4.96 -0.42 0.29
CA ALA A 51 3.54 -0.68 0.50
C ALA A 51 2.81 0.55 1.01
N PHE A 52 1.51 0.58 0.78
CA PHE A 52 0.60 1.54 1.38
C PHE A 52 -0.47 0.80 2.19
N VAL A 53 -0.64 1.21 3.43
CA VAL A 53 -1.70 0.71 4.31
C VAL A 53 -2.67 1.84 4.60
N VAL A 54 -3.95 1.62 4.34
CA VAL A 54 -5.02 2.60 4.55
C VAL A 54 -5.81 2.16 5.78
N PHE A 55 -5.77 2.98 6.82
CA PHE A 55 -6.59 2.82 8.01
C PHE A 55 -7.91 3.57 7.89
N THR A 56 -8.86 3.23 8.76
CA THR A 56 -10.13 3.96 8.88
C THR A 56 -9.95 5.31 9.57
N ASP A 57 -9.06 5.41 10.54
CA ASP A 57 -8.87 6.61 11.36
C ASP A 57 -7.40 7.05 11.45
N VAL A 58 -7.17 8.36 11.63
CA VAL A 58 -5.81 8.95 11.72
C VAL A 58 -5.11 8.56 13.02
N GLY A 59 -5.85 8.41 14.13
CA GLY A 59 -5.28 7.98 15.41
C GLY A 59 -4.74 6.55 15.34
N THR A 60 -5.49 5.65 14.71
CA THR A 60 -5.04 4.26 14.47
C THR A 60 -3.81 4.22 13.58
N ALA A 61 -3.76 5.03 12.52
CA ALA A 61 -2.59 5.14 11.65
C ALA A 61 -1.36 5.67 12.41
N THR A 62 -1.54 6.65 13.30
CA THR A 62 -0.44 7.21 14.12
C THR A 62 0.17 6.16 15.05
N THR A 63 -0.69 5.35 15.68
CA THR A 63 -0.27 4.27 16.59
C THR A 63 0.42 3.14 15.83
N ALA A 64 -0.15 2.75 14.69
CA ALA A 64 0.44 1.75 13.81
C ALA A 64 1.80 2.21 13.26
N ARG A 65 1.95 3.49 12.89
CA ARG A 65 3.21 4.06 12.39
C ARG A 65 4.33 3.91 13.41
N ARG A 66 4.08 4.27 14.67
CA ARG A 66 5.07 4.16 15.76
C ARG A 66 5.51 2.71 15.96
N SER A 67 4.57 1.76 15.86
CA SER A 67 4.83 0.33 16.07
C SER A 67 5.46 -0.37 14.86
N LEU A 68 5.24 0.15 13.66
CA LEU A 68 5.81 -0.37 12.41
C LEU A 68 7.19 0.22 12.11
N HIS A 69 7.48 1.43 12.60
CA HIS A 69 8.76 2.07 12.37
C HIS A 69 9.90 1.26 13.02
N ASP A 70 10.92 0.95 12.24
CA ASP A 70 12.09 0.17 12.64
C ASP A 70 11.84 -1.28 13.08
N ARG A 71 10.67 -1.81 12.72
CA ARG A 71 10.33 -3.20 13.05
C ARG A 71 11.04 -4.20 12.15
N MET A 72 11.42 -5.35 12.70
CA MET A 72 11.85 -6.50 11.90
C MET A 72 10.64 -7.18 11.23
N PHE A 73 10.68 -7.28 9.91
CA PHE A 73 9.71 -7.94 9.06
C PHE A 73 10.44 -8.84 8.06
N TYR A 74 10.28 -10.16 8.19
CA TYR A 74 10.99 -11.18 7.39
C TYR A 74 12.52 -10.94 7.32
N GLY A 75 13.13 -10.64 8.46
CA GLY A 75 14.58 -10.43 8.56
C GLY A 75 15.09 -9.10 8.03
N ARG A 76 14.22 -8.17 7.62
CA ARG A 76 14.60 -6.78 7.28
C ARG A 76 13.91 -5.79 8.20
N ARG A 77 14.58 -4.68 8.50
CA ARG A 77 13.97 -3.56 9.21
C ARG A 77 13.12 -2.74 8.23
N ILE A 78 11.86 -2.56 8.56
CA ILE A 78 10.93 -1.73 7.79
C ILE A 78 10.80 -0.35 8.42
N GLN A 79 10.49 0.64 7.60
CA GLN A 79 10.24 2.01 8.04
C GLN A 79 8.85 2.45 7.61
N ALA A 80 8.14 3.13 8.50
CA ALA A 80 6.77 3.59 8.27
C ALA A 80 6.68 5.12 8.36
N PHE A 81 6.17 5.73 7.31
CA PHE A 81 6.00 7.18 7.17
C PHE A 81 4.52 7.50 6.87
N TYR A 82 4.12 8.74 7.09
CA TYR A 82 2.84 9.21 6.54
C TYR A 82 2.96 9.32 5.03
N ALA A 83 1.91 8.95 4.31
CA ALA A 83 1.91 9.08 2.86
C ALA A 83 1.85 10.57 2.45
N HIS A 84 2.62 10.96 1.43
CA HIS A 84 2.59 12.35 0.96
C HIS A 84 1.23 12.73 0.35
N LYS A 85 0.63 11.83 -0.43
CA LYS A 85 -0.75 11.93 -0.92
C LYS A 85 -1.60 10.88 -0.21
N GLN A 86 -2.87 11.19 0.07
CA GLN A 86 -3.82 10.15 0.49
C GLN A 86 -3.88 9.09 -0.60
N ALA A 87 -3.37 7.90 -0.29
CA ALA A 87 -3.43 6.82 -1.25
C ALA A 87 -4.86 6.29 -1.24
N PHE A 88 -5.60 6.67 -2.29
CA PHE A 88 -6.72 5.89 -2.81
C PHE A 88 -8.01 5.95 -1.97
N CYS A 89 -9.04 6.59 -2.53
CA CYS A 89 -10.44 6.32 -2.15
C CYS A 89 -10.78 4.87 -2.50
N VAL A 90 -11.03 4.06 -1.46
CA VAL A 90 -11.35 2.63 -1.59
C VAL A 90 -12.85 2.46 -1.82
N ALA A 91 -13.43 3.10 -2.85
CA ALA A 91 -14.71 2.60 -3.35
C ALA A 91 -14.41 1.29 -4.11
N PRO A 92 -15.08 0.16 -3.78
CA PRO A 92 -14.91 -1.10 -4.50
C PRO A 92 -15.01 -0.97 -6.03
N GLY A 93 -15.81 -0.01 -6.51
CA GLY A 93 -15.95 0.30 -7.94
C GLY A 93 -14.77 1.04 -8.59
N GLU A 94 -13.97 1.81 -7.84
CA GLU A 94 -12.90 2.64 -8.39
C GLU A 94 -11.64 1.85 -8.76
N ARG A 95 -11.34 0.75 -8.04
CA ARG A 95 -10.22 -0.15 -8.40
C ARG A 95 -10.45 -0.75 -9.78
N ARG A 96 -11.62 -1.38 -9.97
CA ARG A 96 -12.05 -1.97 -11.26
C ARG A 96 -12.07 -0.92 -12.38
N ARG A 97 -12.57 0.30 -12.12
CA ARG A 97 -12.62 1.40 -13.10
C ARG A 97 -11.22 1.81 -13.57
N ARG A 98 -10.23 1.81 -12.68
CA ARG A 98 -8.84 2.17 -13.00
C ARG A 98 -8.11 1.08 -13.77
N ASP A 99 -8.33 -0.18 -13.40
CA ASP A 99 -7.77 -1.33 -14.11
C ASP A 99 -8.32 -1.39 -15.54
N LEU A 100 -9.65 -1.26 -15.71
CA LEU A 100 -10.31 -1.14 -17.00
C LEU A 100 -9.82 0.08 -17.82
N ALA A 101 -9.58 1.23 -17.18
CA ALA A 101 -9.06 2.41 -17.87
C ALA A 101 -7.62 2.20 -18.36
N ARG A 102 -6.76 1.53 -17.58
CA ARG A 102 -5.40 1.15 -18.00
C ARG A 102 -5.43 0.17 -19.16
N GLU A 103 -6.34 -0.81 -19.11
CA GLU A 103 -6.52 -1.80 -20.17
C GLU A 103 -7.00 -1.16 -21.47
N LYS A 104 -8.04 -0.30 -21.40
CA LYS A 104 -8.48 0.52 -22.55
C LYS A 104 -7.36 1.38 -23.13
N LYS A 105 -6.52 1.99 -22.28
CA LYS A 105 -5.41 2.83 -22.74
C LYS A 105 -4.31 2.01 -23.44
N ARG A 106 -4.04 0.78 -22.97
CA ARG A 106 -3.15 -0.18 -23.64
C ARG A 106 -3.68 -0.61 -25.00
N LEU A 107 -4.96 -1.00 -25.07
CA LEU A 107 -5.60 -1.42 -26.32
C LEU A 107 -5.60 -0.30 -27.36
N ARG A 108 -5.88 0.94 -26.95
CA ARG A 108 -5.79 2.13 -27.82
C ARG A 108 -4.36 2.43 -28.30
N ALA A 109 -3.34 2.10 -27.52
CA ALA A 109 -1.94 2.28 -27.92
C ALA A 109 -1.47 1.19 -28.90
N LEU A 110 -2.04 -0.02 -28.81
CA LEU A 110 -1.84 -1.10 -29.78
C LEU A 110 -2.51 -0.78 -31.12
N GLN A 111 -3.76 -0.30 -31.09
CA GLN A 111 -4.51 0.10 -32.30
C GLN A 111 -3.95 1.32 -33.05
N LYS A 112 -3.07 2.11 -32.42
CA LYS A 112 -2.44 3.29 -33.02
C LYS A 112 -1.07 3.00 -33.63
N LYS A 113 -0.60 1.76 -33.51
CA LYS A 113 0.68 1.26 -34.01
C LYS A 113 0.55 0.45 -35.30
N GLU A 114 -0.68 0.16 -35.71
CA GLU A 114 -1.07 -0.26 -37.06
C GLU A 114 -1.45 0.97 -37.87
#